data_AF-A0A3A6NNK5-F1
#
_entry.id   AF-A0A3A6NNK5-F1
#
_cell.length_a   1.000
_cell.length_b   1.000
_cell.length_c   1.000
_cell.angle_alpha   90.00
_cell.angle_beta   90.00
_cell.angle_gamma   90.00
#
_symmetry.space_group_name_H-M   'P 1'
#
loop_
_entity.id
_entity.type
_entity.pdbx_description
1 polymer ?
#
loop_
_entity_poly.entity_id
_entity_poly.type
_entity_poly.pdbx_seq_one_letter_code
_entity_poly.pdbx_strand_id
1 'polypeptide(L)'
;MKDNMNNWAVSKVYLYLVALITFSVLLFNFVELVRAIPEYIAPLPGWIMDHPTARNELFLQRYGQYPDFSRQEHREKAAAFTREEVEALSEERYRAEKERTKAFNLRNIMRHGFSFIVLLPVHIIFFKLARKS
;
A
#
# COMPACT_ATOMS: atom_id res chain seq x y z
N MET A 1 -11.01 29.19 -45.25
CA MET A 1 -12.22 28.93 -44.41
C MET A 1 -12.30 27.49 -43.89
N LYS A 2 -11.81 26.47 -44.62
CA LYS A 2 -11.74 25.06 -44.15
C LYS A 2 -10.83 24.85 -42.94
N ASP A 3 -9.76 25.64 -42.79
CA ASP A 3 -8.76 25.45 -41.73
C ASP A 3 -9.29 25.77 -40.32
N ASN A 4 -10.23 26.71 -40.22
CA ASN A 4 -10.85 27.07 -38.92
C ASN A 4 -11.79 25.95 -38.40
N MET A 5 -12.46 25.21 -39.30
CA MET A 5 -13.32 24.09 -38.91
C MET A 5 -12.51 22.88 -38.44
N ASN A 6 -11.37 22.59 -39.09
CA ASN A 6 -10.48 21.50 -38.67
C ASN A 6 -9.84 21.78 -37.31
N ASN A 7 -9.37 23.01 -37.07
CA ASN A 7 -8.80 23.38 -35.76
C ASN A 7 -9.83 23.28 -34.62
N TRP A 8 -11.10 23.60 -34.89
CA TRP A 8 -12.18 23.49 -33.91
C TRP A 8 -12.53 22.03 -33.58
N ALA A 9 -12.65 21.17 -34.60
CA ALA A 9 -12.90 19.75 -34.40
C ALA A 9 -11.73 19.05 -33.66
N VAL A 10 -10.49 19.39 -34.00
CA VAL A 10 -9.28 18.89 -33.33
C VAL A 10 -9.24 19.32 -31.86
N SER A 11 -9.59 20.58 -31.57
CA SER A 11 -9.66 21.09 -30.19
C SER A 11 -10.71 20.35 -29.35
N LYS A 12 -11.88 20.04 -29.94
CA LYS A 12 -12.90 19.22 -29.26
C LYS A 12 -12.40 17.82 -28.94
N VAL A 13 -11.83 17.13 -29.94
CA VAL A 13 -11.28 15.79 -29.74
C VAL A 13 -10.22 15.80 -28.65
N TYR A 14 -9.34 16.80 -28.64
CA TYR A 14 -8.35 16.98 -27.58
C TYR A 14 -8.98 17.16 -26.20
N LEU A 15 -9.97 18.03 -26.06
CA LEU A 15 -10.64 18.27 -24.77
C LEU A 15 -11.35 17.02 -24.24
N TYR A 16 -12.02 16.25 -25.10
CA TYR A 16 -12.62 14.97 -24.71
C TYR A 16 -11.56 13.91 -24.34
N LEU A 17 -10.42 13.90 -25.04
CA LEU A 17 -9.34 12.96 -24.76
C LEU A 17 -8.66 13.27 -23.42
N VAL A 18 -8.44 14.55 -23.10
CA VAL A 18 -7.97 14.99 -21.77
C VAL A 18 -9.01 14.69 -20.68
N ALA A 19 -10.30 14.90 -20.94
CA ALA A 19 -11.36 14.56 -20.01
C ALA A 19 -11.42 13.04 -19.75
N LEU A 20 -11.21 12.21 -20.77
CA LEU A 20 -11.16 10.75 -20.65
C LEU A 20 -9.94 10.29 -19.85
N ILE A 21 -8.75 10.87 -20.10
CA ILE A 21 -7.54 10.55 -19.34
C ILE A 21 -7.72 10.92 -17.87
N THR A 22 -8.18 12.14 -17.59
CA THR A 22 -8.41 12.60 -16.20
C THR A 22 -9.46 11.75 -15.48
N PHE A 23 -10.54 11.36 -16.18
CA PHE A 23 -11.53 10.43 -15.66
C PHE A 23 -10.93 9.05 -15.35
N SER A 24 -10.12 8.51 -16.26
CA SER A 24 -9.47 7.21 -16.06
C SER A 24 -8.55 7.22 -14.85
N VAL A 25 -7.74 8.28 -14.68
CA VAL A 25 -6.89 8.46 -13.50
C VAL A 25 -7.71 8.58 -12.22
N LEU A 26 -8.84 9.30 -12.25
CA LEU A 26 -9.76 9.35 -11.11
C LEU A 26 -10.33 7.97 -10.78
N LEU A 27 -10.70 7.18 -11.79
CA LEU A 27 -11.25 5.84 -11.60
C LEU A 27 -10.22 4.88 -10.99
N PHE A 28 -8.97 4.89 -11.48
CA PHE A 28 -7.89 4.12 -10.86
C PHE A 28 -7.65 4.53 -9.40
N ASN A 29 -7.57 5.84 -9.12
CA ASN A 29 -7.44 6.32 -7.74
C ASN A 29 -8.64 5.91 -6.87
N PHE A 30 -9.84 5.83 -7.43
CA PHE A 30 -11.04 5.40 -6.72
C PHE A 30 -10.92 3.93 -6.28
N VAL A 31 -10.53 3.07 -7.21
CA VAL A 31 -10.37 1.63 -6.95
C VAL A 31 -9.33 1.40 -5.85
N GLU A 32 -8.19 2.10 -5.91
CA GLU A 32 -7.15 2.00 -4.88
C GLU A 32 -7.64 2.52 -3.51
N LEU A 33 -8.41 3.63 -3.49
CA LEU A 33 -8.99 4.15 -2.25
C LEU A 33 -9.99 3.15 -1.63
N VAL A 34 -10.86 2.57 -2.46
CA VAL A 34 -11.87 1.59 -2.01
C VAL A 34 -11.21 0.32 -1.47
N ARG A 35 -10.07 -0.10 -2.04
CA ARG A 35 -9.28 -1.24 -1.51
C ARG A 35 -8.58 -0.90 -0.19
N ALA A 36 -8.02 0.30 -0.07
CA ALA A 36 -7.24 0.70 1.09
C ALA A 36 -8.10 0.93 2.36
N ILE A 37 -9.38 1.30 2.22
CA ILE A 37 -10.27 1.57 3.37
C ILE A 37 -10.51 0.31 4.23
N PRO A 38 -10.96 -0.84 3.68
CA PRO A 38 -11.08 -2.08 4.46
C PRO A 38 -9.78 -2.50 5.12
N GLU A 39 -8.66 -2.41 4.40
CA GLU A 39 -7.33 -2.77 4.92
C GLU A 39 -6.84 -1.82 6.02
N TYR A 40 -7.39 -0.61 6.12
CA TYR A 40 -7.12 0.31 7.23
C TYR A 40 -8.00 0.01 8.46
N ILE A 41 -9.25 -0.39 8.25
CA ILE A 41 -10.20 -0.73 9.34
C ILE A 41 -9.83 -2.07 9.97
N ALA A 42 -9.57 -3.06 9.13
CA ALA A 42 -9.18 -4.41 9.52
C ALA A 42 -7.85 -4.78 8.86
N PRO A 43 -6.73 -4.19 9.31
CA PRO A 43 -5.41 -4.52 8.77
C PRO A 43 -5.09 -5.97 9.11
N LEU A 44 -4.99 -6.78 8.05
CA LEU A 44 -4.37 -8.08 8.12
C LEU A 44 -2.86 -7.89 8.02
N PRO A 45 -2.06 -8.57 8.86
CA PRO A 45 -0.62 -8.52 8.72
C PRO A 45 -0.23 -9.12 7.36
N GLY A 46 0.70 -8.45 6.66
CA GLY A 46 1.21 -8.95 5.37
C GLY A 46 2.00 -10.26 5.52
N TRP A 47 2.46 -10.57 6.73
CA TRP A 47 3.17 -11.80 7.05
C TRP A 47 2.92 -12.19 8.51
N ILE A 48 2.84 -13.49 8.76
CA ILE A 48 2.70 -14.05 10.10
C ILE A 48 4.00 -14.78 10.42
N MET A 49 4.59 -14.46 11.57
CA MET A 49 5.80 -15.10 12.03
C MET A 49 5.52 -16.52 12.51
N ASP A 50 6.15 -17.49 11.86
CA ASP A 50 6.09 -18.88 12.27
C ASP A 50 6.98 -19.13 13.50
N HIS A 51 6.58 -20.09 14.35
CA HIS A 51 7.33 -20.47 15.55
C HIS A 51 8.82 -20.77 15.30
N PRO A 52 9.23 -21.49 14.23
CA PRO A 52 10.65 -21.72 13.96
C PRO A 52 11.41 -20.42 13.70
N THR A 53 10.84 -19.50 12.91
CA THR A 53 11.48 -18.21 12.64
C THR A 53 11.51 -17.32 13.88
N ALA A 54 10.45 -17.28 14.69
CA ALA A 54 10.44 -16.56 15.97
C ALA A 54 11.52 -17.09 16.93
N ARG A 55 11.66 -18.42 17.01
CA ARG A 55 12.71 -19.06 17.82
C ARG A 55 14.12 -18.72 17.32
N ASN A 56 14.31 -18.67 16.00
CA ASN A 56 15.59 -18.26 15.42
C ASN A 56 15.88 -16.77 15.68
N GLU A 57 14.87 -15.90 15.65
CA GLU A 57 15.05 -14.48 15.97
C GLU A 57 15.38 -14.27 17.45
N LEU A 58 14.70 -14.97 18.37
CA LEU A 58 15.07 -14.99 19.79
C LEU A 58 16.50 -15.49 20.01
N PHE A 59 16.90 -16.52 19.27
CA PHE A 59 18.26 -17.04 19.30
C PHE A 59 19.27 -15.95 18.92
N LEU A 60 19.03 -15.25 17.81
CA LEU A 60 19.90 -14.18 17.34
C LEU A 60 19.91 -12.97 18.30
N GLN A 61 18.78 -12.64 18.92
CA GLN A 61 18.71 -11.58 19.93
C GLN A 61 19.53 -11.91 21.19
N ARG A 62 19.51 -13.18 21.63
CA ARG A 62 20.19 -13.60 22.87
C ARG A 62 21.67 -13.91 22.67
N TYR A 63 22.04 -14.52 21.54
CA TYR A 63 23.39 -15.03 21.29
C TYR A 63 24.14 -14.29 20.19
N GLY A 64 23.52 -13.29 19.55
CA GLY A 64 24.11 -12.53 18.46
C GLY A 64 23.99 -13.20 17.10
N GLN A 65 24.57 -12.58 16.08
CA GLN A 65 24.44 -13.02 14.69
C GLN A 65 25.34 -14.24 14.43
N TYR A 66 24.74 -15.43 14.32
CA TYR A 66 25.40 -16.71 13.99
C TYR A 66 26.71 -16.97 14.74
N PRO A 67 26.63 -17.15 16.07
CA PRO A 67 27.75 -17.67 16.84
C PRO A 67 28.30 -18.99 16.26
N ASP A 68 29.62 -19.19 16.37
CA ASP A 68 30.35 -20.39 15.94
C ASP A 68 29.99 -21.60 16.83
N PHE A 69 28.73 -22.02 16.77
CA PHE A 69 28.24 -23.19 17.47
C PHE A 69 28.14 -24.37 16.53
N SER A 70 28.43 -25.55 17.08
CA SER A 70 28.10 -26.79 16.38
C SER A 70 26.60 -26.87 16.11
N ARG A 71 26.19 -27.59 15.06
CA ARG A 71 24.75 -27.80 14.73
C ARG A 71 23.95 -28.36 15.91
N GLN A 72 24.59 -29.14 16.78
CA GLN A 72 23.98 -29.75 17.95
C GLN A 72 23.74 -28.73 19.06
N GLU A 73 24.76 -27.91 19.36
CA GLU A 73 24.67 -26.83 20.35
C GLU A 73 23.65 -25.76 19.94
N HIS A 74 23.54 -25.47 18.64
CA HIS A 74 22.48 -24.61 18.10
C HIS A 74 21.08 -25.15 18.39
N ARG A 75 20.85 -26.46 18.21
CA ARG A 75 19.55 -27.10 18.45
C ARG A 75 19.19 -27.10 19.93
N GLU A 76 20.14 -27.41 20.80
CA GLU A 76 19.94 -27.43 22.25
C GLU A 76 19.59 -26.03 22.78
N LYS A 77 20.37 -25.01 22.40
CA LYS A 77 20.13 -23.62 22.79
C LYS A 77 18.85 -23.04 22.18
N ALA A 78 18.47 -23.43 20.97
CA ALA A 78 17.19 -23.03 20.38
C ALA A 78 16.00 -23.75 21.04
N ALA A 79 16.17 -25.01 21.47
CA ALA A 79 15.14 -25.75 22.20
C ALA A 79 14.92 -25.24 23.64
N ALA A 80 15.90 -24.54 24.20
CA ALA A 80 15.80 -23.93 25.52
C ALA A 80 14.80 -22.75 25.58
N PHE A 81 14.42 -22.16 24.44
CA PHE A 81 13.37 -21.14 24.40
C PHE A 81 12.00 -21.76 24.69
N THR A 82 11.31 -21.20 25.69
CA THR A 82 9.98 -21.68 26.06
C THR A 82 8.97 -21.35 24.96
N ARG A 83 7.85 -22.07 24.91
CA ARG A 83 6.77 -21.74 23.97
C ARG A 83 6.23 -20.33 24.22
N GLU A 84 6.12 -19.93 25.48
CA GLU A 84 5.66 -18.60 25.88
C GLU A 84 6.57 -17.48 25.36
N GLU A 85 7.90 -17.64 25.45
CA GLU A 85 8.84 -16.65 24.89
C GLU A 85 8.69 -16.51 23.37
N VAL A 86 8.52 -17.64 22.67
CA VAL A 86 8.33 -17.66 21.21
C VAL A 86 7.00 -17.03 20.81
N GLU A 87 5.93 -17.32 21.55
CA GLU A 87 4.59 -16.74 21.31
C GLU A 87 4.58 -15.25 21.57
N ALA A 88 5.17 -14.79 22.68
CA ALA A 88 5.27 -13.37 23.01
C ALA A 88 5.97 -12.57 21.90
N LEU A 89 7.12 -13.04 21.40
CA LEU A 89 7.80 -12.37 20.29
C LEU A 89 6.96 -12.39 19.01
N SER A 90 6.31 -13.52 18.70
CA SER A 90 5.46 -13.63 17.52
C SER A 90 4.28 -12.66 17.57
N GLU A 91 3.69 -12.46 18.75
CA GLU A 91 2.56 -11.55 18.95
C GLU A 91 3.01 -10.09 18.93
N GLU A 92 4.17 -9.76 19.52
CA GLU A 92 4.77 -8.43 19.41
C GLU A 92 5.05 -8.06 17.95
N ARG A 93 5.67 -8.98 17.19
CA ARG A 93 5.92 -8.80 15.75
C ARG A 93 4.63 -8.67 14.97
N TYR A 94 3.62 -9.48 15.30
CA TYR A 94 2.28 -9.39 14.69
C TYR A 94 1.65 -8.01 14.92
N ARG A 95 1.71 -7.49 16.15
CA ARG A 95 1.17 -6.17 16.49
C ARG A 95 1.94 -5.06 15.78
N ALA A 96 3.27 -5.11 15.78
CA ALA A 96 4.12 -4.16 15.09
C ALA A 96 3.85 -4.13 13.57
N GLU A 97 3.68 -5.30 12.95
CA GLU A 97 3.38 -5.40 11.51
C GLU A 97 1.98 -4.89 11.19
N LYS A 98 1.01 -5.13 12.07
CA LYS A 98 -0.35 -4.58 11.96
C LYS A 98 -0.35 -3.05 12.02
N GLU A 99 0.44 -2.46 12.92
CA GLU A 99 0.60 -1.01 13.02
C GLU A 99 1.29 -0.42 11.78
N ARG A 100 2.36 -1.07 11.29
CA ARG A 100 3.03 -0.68 10.04
C ARG A 100 2.07 -0.70 8.85
N THR A 101 1.30 -1.78 8.71
CA THR A 101 0.29 -1.94 7.65
C THR A 101 -0.76 -0.85 7.75
N LYS A 102 -1.26 -0.56 8.96
CA LYS A 102 -2.22 0.52 9.19
C LYS A 102 -1.67 1.89 8.80
N ALA A 103 -0.43 2.20 9.17
CA ALA A 103 0.23 3.46 8.80
C ALA A 103 0.44 3.58 7.28
N PHE A 104 0.84 2.48 6.62
CA PHE A 104 0.98 2.42 5.18
C PHE A 104 -0.36 2.67 4.47
N ASN A 105 -1.42 2.00 4.91
CA ASN A 105 -2.76 2.15 4.34
C ASN A 105 -3.33 3.55 4.55
N LEU A 106 -3.10 4.15 5.72
CA LEU A 106 -3.48 5.54 5.98
C LEU A 106 -2.79 6.50 4.99
N ARG A 107 -1.49 6.31 4.76
CA ARG A 107 -0.74 7.13 3.80
C ARG A 107 -1.28 6.97 2.38
N ASN A 108 -1.65 5.75 1.97
CA ASN A 108 -2.25 5.51 0.66
C ASN A 108 -3.62 6.19 0.55
N ILE A 109 -4.48 6.06 1.56
CA ILE A 109 -5.78 6.74 1.62
C ILE A 109 -5.59 8.25 1.47
N MET A 110 -4.66 8.85 2.22
CA MET A 110 -4.38 10.29 2.15
C MET A 110 -3.88 10.70 0.77
N ARG A 111 -2.96 9.92 0.16
CA ARG A 111 -2.41 10.20 -1.17
C ARG A 111 -3.48 10.15 -2.26
N HIS A 112 -4.28 9.09 -2.29
CA HIS A 112 -5.35 8.93 -3.28
C HIS A 112 -6.49 9.92 -3.03
N GLY A 113 -6.85 10.16 -1.76
CA GLY A 113 -7.83 11.19 -1.40
C GLY A 113 -7.41 12.60 -1.83
N PHE A 114 -6.14 12.97 -1.64
CA PHE A 114 -5.63 14.26 -2.13
C PHE A 114 -5.66 14.35 -3.66
N SER A 115 -5.35 13.26 -4.35
CA SER A 115 -5.48 13.18 -5.82
C SER A 115 -6.90 13.53 -6.28
N PHE A 116 -7.94 13.06 -5.59
CA PHE A 116 -9.32 13.45 -5.88
C PHE A 116 -9.58 14.95 -5.70
N ILE A 117 -9.09 15.54 -4.60
CA ILE A 117 -9.29 16.97 -4.33
C ILE A 117 -8.73 17.83 -5.46
N VAL A 118 -7.59 17.43 -6.04
CA VAL A 118 -6.94 18.18 -7.12
C VAL A 118 -7.50 17.83 -8.51
N LEU A 119 -7.65 16.54 -8.83
CA LEU A 119 -8.02 16.09 -10.18
C LEU A 119 -9.52 16.25 -10.47
N LEU A 120 -10.39 16.15 -9.48
CA LEU A 120 -11.83 16.29 -9.68
C LEU A 120 -12.21 17.68 -10.25
N PRO A 121 -11.76 18.82 -9.68
CA PRO A 121 -12.07 20.12 -10.26
C PRO A 121 -11.46 20.29 -11.66
N VAL A 122 -10.24 19.79 -11.90
CA VAL A 122 -9.60 19.80 -13.22
C VAL A 122 -10.46 19.05 -14.24
N HIS A 123 -10.89 17.83 -13.92
CA HIS A 123 -11.76 17.03 -14.76
C HIS A 123 -13.09 17.74 -15.06
N ILE A 124 -13.74 18.33 -14.04
CA ILE A 124 -14.99 19.08 -14.21
C ILE A 124 -14.82 20.28 -15.15
N ILE A 125 -13.71 21.01 -15.03
CA ILE A 125 -13.43 22.17 -15.90
C ILE A 125 -13.25 21.72 -17.35
N PHE A 126 -12.37 20.75 -17.61
CA PHE A 126 -12.14 20.24 -18.97
C PHE A 126 -13.39 19.62 -19.58
N PHE A 127 -14.18 18.89 -18.80
CA PHE A 127 -15.43 18.31 -19.28
C PHE A 127 -16.49 19.36 -19.59
N LYS A 128 -16.61 20.42 -18.77
CA LYS A 128 -17.50 21.56 -19.07
C LYS A 128 -17.06 22.32 -20.31
N LEU A 129 -15.75 22.52 -20.49
CA LEU A 129 -15.20 23.16 -21.70
C LEU A 129 -15.45 22.33 -22.95
N ALA A 130 -15.25 21.01 -22.89
CA ALA A 130 -15.55 20.09 -23.98
C ALA A 130 -17.04 20.12 -24.40
N ARG A 131 -17.94 20.32 -23.44
CA ARG A 131 -19.40 20.37 -23.68
C ARG A 131 -19.88 21.72 -24.21
N LYS A 132 -19.20 22.82 -23.85
CA LYS A 132 -19.53 24.18 -24.30
C LYS A 132 -18.87 24.56 -25.64
N SER A 133 -17.69 23.99 -25.93
CA SER A 133 -17.00 24.18 -27.21
C SER A 133 -17.81 23.60 -28.35
#